data_AF-A0A7V7BAV9-F1
#
_entry.id   AF-A0A7V7BAV9-F1
#
_cell.length_a   1.000
_cell.length_b   1.000
_cell.length_c   1.000
_cell.angle_alpha   90.00
_cell.angle_beta   90.00
_cell.angle_gamma   90.00
#
_symmetry.space_group_name_H-M   'P 1'
#
loop_
_entity.id
_entity.type
_entity.pdbx_description
1 polymer ?
#
loop_
_entity_poly.entity_id
_entity_poly.type
_entity_poly.pdbx_seq_one_letter_code
_entity_poly.pdbx_strand_id
1 'polypeptide(L)'
;MESIYVAIVGVNNYFGSKIFKPGQILRLEKDYENDYDGEAIMALLDPIGKVGYVANSTHTVPLGCWSAGRLYDTFESTAYAVVRFVTKETIIAEILENVEFEIYIKEEIHTPEEFDE
;
A
#
# COMPACT_ATOMS: atom_id res chain seq x y z
N MET A 1 16.04 1.21 14.51
CA MET A 1 15.07 0.10 14.52
C MET A 1 15.30 -0.75 13.30
N GLU A 2 14.97 -2.04 13.37
CA GLU A 2 14.87 -2.86 12.16
C GLU A 2 13.66 -2.40 11.35
N SER A 3 13.80 -2.29 10.03
CA SER A 3 12.69 -1.94 9.15
C SER A 3 11.59 -2.99 9.21
N ILE A 4 10.34 -2.54 9.35
CA ILE A 4 9.16 -3.41 9.29
C ILE A 4 8.68 -3.47 7.85
N TYR A 5 8.64 -4.67 7.27
CA TYR A 5 8.11 -4.90 5.93
C TYR A 5 6.77 -5.62 5.98
N VAL A 6 5.89 -5.29 5.05
CA VAL A 6 4.59 -5.94 4.85
C VAL A 6 4.39 -6.27 3.39
N ALA A 7 3.59 -7.29 3.12
CA ALA A 7 3.21 -7.67 1.77
C ALA A 7 1.76 -7.28 1.49
N ILE A 8 1.52 -6.56 0.40
CA ILE A 8 0.18 -6.25 -0.11
C ILE A 8 -0.18 -7.31 -1.15
N VAL A 9 -1.29 -7.99 -0.93
CA VAL A 9 -1.80 -9.10 -1.74
C VAL A 9 -3.21 -8.80 -2.24
N GLY A 10 -3.72 -9.65 -3.14
CA GLY A 10 -5.04 -9.45 -3.75
C GLY A 10 -5.09 -8.30 -4.75
N VAL A 11 -3.94 -7.75 -5.15
CA VAL A 11 -3.86 -6.57 -6.03
C VAL A 11 -4.50 -6.77 -7.41
N ASN A 12 -4.55 -8.02 -7.88
CA ASN A 12 -5.19 -8.39 -9.16
C ASN A 12 -6.73 -8.33 -9.11
N ASN A 13 -7.34 -8.28 -7.93
CA ASN A 13 -8.78 -8.06 -7.78
C ASN A 13 -9.15 -6.57 -7.90
N TYR A 14 -8.15 -5.70 -8.09
CA TYR A 14 -8.28 -4.25 -8.23
C TYR A 14 -7.68 -3.82 -9.58
N PHE A 15 -6.59 -3.06 -9.54
CA PHE A 15 -5.95 -2.46 -10.72
C PHE A 15 -4.70 -3.23 -11.18
N GLY A 16 -4.37 -4.34 -10.50
CA GLY A 16 -3.16 -5.14 -10.75
C GLY A 16 -1.87 -4.45 -10.29
N SER A 17 -0.74 -5.14 -10.47
CA SER A 17 0.57 -4.66 -9.99
C SER A 17 1.17 -3.50 -10.78
N LYS A 18 0.67 -3.21 -11.99
CA LYS A 18 1.26 -2.20 -12.90
C LYS A 18 1.15 -0.76 -12.41
N ILE A 19 0.19 -0.46 -11.53
CA ILE A 19 0.00 0.89 -10.99
C ILE A 19 1.01 1.24 -9.89
N PHE A 20 1.71 0.23 -9.36
CA PHE A 20 2.68 0.40 -8.29
C PHE A 20 4.07 0.68 -8.84
N LYS A 21 4.79 1.57 -8.16
CA LYS A 21 6.19 1.90 -8.41
C LYS A 21 6.92 2.04 -7.08
N PRO A 22 8.18 1.58 -6.97
CA PRO A 22 9.00 1.85 -5.79
C PRO A 22 9.04 3.34 -5.45
N GLY A 23 8.96 3.66 -4.16
CA GLY A 23 8.91 5.02 -3.64
C GLY A 23 7.50 5.60 -3.45
N GLN A 24 6.45 4.97 -4.00
CA GLN A 24 5.08 5.40 -3.73
C GLN A 24 4.67 5.15 -2.27
N ILE A 25 3.87 6.06 -1.72
CA ILE A 25 3.28 5.90 -0.40
C ILE A 25 1.93 5.22 -0.52
N LEU A 26 1.72 4.20 0.31
CA LEU A 26 0.45 3.55 0.56
C LEU A 26 -0.07 4.01 1.91
N ARG A 27 -1.36 4.31 1.98
CA ARG A 27 -2.08 4.45 3.24
C ARG A 27 -2.64 3.08 3.61
N LEU A 28 -2.38 2.63 4.83
CA LEU A 28 -2.89 1.38 5.39
C LEU A 28 -3.96 1.72 6.41
N GLU A 29 -5.14 1.13 6.27
CA GLU A 29 -6.27 1.39 7.17
C GLU A 29 -6.87 0.08 7.67
N LYS A 30 -7.21 0.02 8.95
CA LYS A 30 -7.95 -1.12 9.51
C LYS A 30 -9.34 -1.18 8.88
N ASP A 31 -9.71 -2.36 8.38
CA ASP A 31 -11.00 -2.62 7.76
C ASP A 31 -11.94 -3.25 8.79
N TYR A 32 -12.56 -2.41 9.62
CA TYR A 32 -13.44 -2.85 10.71
C TYR A 32 -14.72 -3.55 10.25
N GLU A 33 -15.11 -3.36 8.99
CA GLU A 33 -16.32 -3.93 8.38
C GLU A 33 -16.01 -5.23 7.61
N ASN A 34 -14.81 -5.80 7.80
CA ASN A 34 -14.42 -7.03 7.10
C ASN A 34 -15.08 -8.26 7.74
N ASP A 35 -16.01 -8.88 7.00
CA ASP A 35 -16.76 -10.06 7.48
C ASP A 35 -15.90 -11.34 7.65
N TYR A 36 -14.67 -11.36 7.13
CA TYR A 36 -13.84 -12.57 7.05
C TYR A 36 -12.65 -12.56 8.01
N ASP A 37 -12.04 -11.38 8.22
CA ASP A 37 -10.82 -11.22 9.01
C ASP A 37 -10.92 -9.94 9.86
N GLY A 38 -11.08 -10.11 11.17
CA GLY A 38 -11.16 -8.98 12.12
C GLY A 38 -9.87 -8.17 12.24
N GLU A 39 -8.75 -8.70 11.74
CA GLU A 39 -7.45 -8.02 11.70
C GLU A 39 -7.12 -7.53 10.27
N ALA A 40 -8.12 -7.41 9.40
CA ALA A 40 -7.93 -6.95 8.04
C ALA A 40 -7.37 -5.52 8.00
N ILE A 41 -6.31 -5.33 7.22
CA ILE A 41 -5.72 -4.02 6.94
C ILE A 41 -5.73 -3.79 5.44
N MET A 42 -6.56 -2.85 5.00
CA MET A 42 -6.68 -2.42 3.62
C MET A 42 -5.49 -1.56 3.22
N ALA A 43 -5.00 -1.74 1.99
CA ALA A 43 -4.04 -0.86 1.36
C ALA A 43 -4.71 0.08 0.35
N LEU A 44 -4.44 1.38 0.49
CA LEU A 44 -4.94 2.46 -0.34
C LEU A 44 -3.77 3.14 -1.05
N LEU A 45 -3.96 3.49 -2.32
CA LEU A 45 -3.05 4.32 -3.09
C LEU A 45 -3.82 5.55 -3.57
N ASP A 46 -3.47 6.76 -3.12
CA ASP A 46 -4.17 7.97 -3.55
C ASP A 46 -3.69 8.44 -4.93
N PRO A 47 -4.58 8.99 -5.78
CA PRO A 47 -6.03 9.12 -5.61
C PRO A 47 -6.83 7.89 -6.09
N ILE A 48 -6.18 6.75 -6.34
CA ILE A 48 -6.77 5.55 -6.97
C ILE A 48 -7.79 4.85 -6.04
N GLY A 49 -7.52 4.77 -4.73
CA GLY A 49 -8.38 4.10 -3.75
C GLY A 49 -7.84 2.73 -3.30
N LYS A 50 -8.73 1.78 -3.00
CA LYS A 50 -8.36 0.44 -2.49
C LYS A 50 -7.63 -0.36 -3.57
N VAL A 51 -6.44 -0.84 -3.23
CA VAL A 51 -5.56 -1.56 -4.17
C VAL A 51 -5.15 -2.95 -3.68
N GLY A 52 -5.47 -3.32 -2.43
CA GLY A 52 -5.15 -4.63 -1.87
C GLY A 52 -5.37 -4.70 -0.38
N TYR A 53 -4.85 -5.76 0.23
CA TYR A 53 -4.83 -5.97 1.68
C TYR A 53 -3.44 -6.41 2.13
N VAL A 54 -3.07 -6.10 3.37
CA VAL A 54 -1.89 -6.69 4.02
C VAL A 54 -2.09 -8.19 4.16
N ALA A 55 -1.09 -8.97 3.75
CA ALA A 55 -1.13 -10.43 3.85
C ALA A 55 -1.23 -10.88 5.32
N ASN A 56 -2.15 -11.80 5.62
CA ASN A 56 -2.30 -12.35 6.98
C ASN A 56 -1.96 -13.85 7.10
N SER A 57 -2.06 -14.62 6.01
CA SER A 57 -1.85 -16.07 6.07
C SER A 57 -0.41 -16.50 5.79
N THR A 58 0.01 -17.62 6.35
CA THR A 58 1.35 -18.22 6.12
C THR A 58 1.66 -18.51 4.66
N HIS A 59 0.64 -18.71 3.83
CA HIS A 59 0.77 -18.93 2.39
C HIS A 59 1.02 -17.64 1.60
N THR A 60 0.68 -16.49 2.18
CA THR A 60 0.71 -15.19 1.48
C THR A 60 1.73 -14.21 2.05
N VAL A 61 2.14 -14.39 3.30
CA VAL A 61 3.16 -13.57 3.96
C VAL A 61 4.56 -14.08 3.56
N PRO A 62 5.35 -13.30 2.80
CA PRO A 62 6.72 -13.65 2.46
C PRO A 62 7.61 -13.68 3.70
N LEU A 63 8.65 -14.51 3.68
CA LEU A 63 9.70 -14.50 4.71
C LEU A 63 10.31 -13.09 4.82
N GLY A 64 10.39 -12.58 6.05
CA GLY A 64 10.88 -11.23 6.35
C GLY A 64 9.79 -10.15 6.40
N CYS A 65 8.55 -10.47 6.02
CA CYS A 65 7.41 -9.58 6.21
C CYS A 65 6.63 -9.90 7.49
N TRP A 66 5.96 -8.89 8.04
CA TRP A 66 4.97 -9.05 9.09
C TRP A 66 3.61 -9.39 8.49
N SER A 67 2.83 -10.21 9.20
CA SER A 67 1.43 -10.45 8.89
C SER A 67 0.58 -9.24 9.28
N ALA A 68 -0.64 -9.15 8.72
CA ALA A 68 -1.62 -8.14 9.11
C ALA A 68 -1.88 -8.18 10.62
N GLY A 69 -2.12 -9.36 11.21
CA GLY A 69 -2.35 -9.49 12.65
C GLY A 69 -1.18 -8.97 13.49
N ARG A 70 0.07 -9.23 13.08
CA ARG A 70 1.25 -8.70 13.80
C ARG A 70 1.36 -7.18 13.69
N LEU A 71 0.97 -6.61 12.56
CA LEU A 71 0.96 -5.17 12.35
C LEU A 71 -0.24 -4.49 13.05
N TYR A 72 -1.37 -5.18 13.17
CA TYR A 72 -2.64 -4.60 13.59
C TYR A 72 -2.56 -3.90 14.96
N ASP A 73 -1.82 -4.48 15.90
CA ASP A 73 -1.68 -3.95 17.25
C ASP A 73 -0.67 -2.79 17.36
N THR A 74 0.04 -2.43 16.28
CA THR A 74 1.13 -1.44 16.34
C THR A 74 0.69 -0.02 16.00
N PHE A 75 -0.55 0.18 15.55
CA PHE A 75 -1.09 1.48 15.17
C PHE A 75 -2.59 1.55 15.48
N GLU A 76 -3.14 2.76 15.65
CA GLU A 76 -4.54 2.94 16.03
C GLU A 76 -5.50 2.58 14.90
N SER A 77 -5.54 3.41 13.84
CA SER A 77 -6.48 3.27 12.72
C SER A 77 -5.79 3.31 11.36
N THR A 78 -4.76 4.15 11.22
CA THR A 78 -4.04 4.39 9.98
C THR A 78 -2.54 4.27 10.18
N ALA A 79 -1.87 3.65 9.22
CA ALA A 79 -0.41 3.63 9.09
C ALA A 79 -0.03 3.99 7.64
N TYR A 80 1.24 4.29 7.40
CA TYR A 80 1.76 4.57 6.07
C TYR A 80 2.91 3.64 5.75
N ALA A 81 3.05 3.27 4.48
CA ALA A 81 4.12 2.41 4.01
C ALA A 81 4.66 2.90 2.67
N VAL A 82 5.97 2.77 2.45
CA VAL A 82 6.59 3.07 1.16
C VAL A 82 6.81 1.79 0.37
N VAL A 83 6.38 1.76 -0.89
CA VAL A 83 6.62 0.63 -1.78
C VAL A 83 8.12 0.47 -2.00
N ARG A 84 8.65 -0.72 -1.73
CA ARG A 84 10.07 -1.07 -1.98
C ARG A 84 10.23 -2.03 -3.14
N PHE A 85 9.35 -3.02 -3.24
CA PHE A 85 9.39 -4.00 -4.32
C PHE A 85 8.01 -4.25 -4.91
N VAL A 86 7.96 -4.39 -6.23
CA VAL A 86 6.74 -4.71 -6.99
C VAL A 86 6.99 -6.03 -7.71
N THR A 87 6.18 -7.03 -7.42
CA THR A 87 6.14 -8.29 -8.17
C THR A 87 4.83 -8.41 -8.94
N LYS A 88 4.63 -9.50 -9.68
CA LYS A 88 3.42 -9.70 -10.49
C LYS A 88 2.14 -9.62 -9.65
N GLU A 89 2.15 -10.15 -8.43
CA GLU A 89 0.93 -10.34 -7.61
C GLU A 89 1.08 -9.85 -6.17
N THR A 90 2.28 -9.39 -5.79
CA THR A 90 2.59 -8.97 -4.42
C THR A 90 3.45 -7.72 -4.42
N ILE A 91 3.11 -6.77 -3.55
CA ILE A 91 3.87 -5.54 -3.33
C ILE A 91 4.51 -5.62 -1.95
N ILE A 92 5.82 -5.45 -1.84
CA ILE A 92 6.49 -5.37 -0.54
C ILE A 92 6.67 -3.89 -0.21
N ALA A 93 6.10 -3.48 0.92
CA ALA A 93 6.17 -2.11 1.42
C ALA A 93 6.84 -2.07 2.80
N GLU A 94 7.56 -1.00 3.08
CA GLU A 94 8.20 -0.73 4.36
C GLU A 94 7.33 0.25 5.15
N ILE A 95 7.02 -0.08 6.41
CA ILE A 95 6.25 0.79 7.30
C ILE A 95 7.06 2.05 7.63
N LEU A 96 6.38 3.19 7.55
CA LEU A 96 6.91 4.49 7.89
C LEU A 96 6.59 4.80 9.36
N GLU A 97 7.61 4.78 10.21
CA GLU A 97 7.48 5.12 11.63
C GLU A 97 7.74 6.60 11.88
N ASN A 98 6.89 7.26 12.70
CA ASN A 98 7.06 8.65 13.15
C ASN A 98 7.31 9.66 12.02
N VAL A 99 6.56 9.55 10.92
CA VAL A 99 6.78 10.38 9.72
C VAL A 99 5.70 11.46 9.64
N GLU A 100 6.12 12.71 9.65
CA GLU A 100 5.34 13.83 9.11
C GLU A 100 5.68 13.98 7.63
N PHE A 101 4.67 14.00 6.77
CA PHE A 101 4.88 14.22 5.33
C PHE A 101 3.80 15.15 4.77
N GLU A 102 4.20 15.96 3.80
CA GLU A 102 3.32 16.83 3.04
C GLU A 102 3.12 16.25 1.65
N ILE A 103 1.85 16.02 1.28
CA ILE A 103 1.49 15.56 -0.06
C ILE A 103 1.27 16.79 -0.94
N TYR A 104 2.09 16.92 -1.98
CA TYR A 104 1.95 17.97 -2.99
C TYR A 104 1.42 17.38 -4.29
N ILE A 105 0.21 17.77 -4.68
CA ILE A 105 -0.35 17.43 -5.99
C ILE A 105 0.00 18.56 -6.95
N LYS A 106 0.75 18.25 -8.01
CA LYS A 106 0.99 19.15 -9.13
C LYS A 106 0.20 18.67 -10.33
N GLU A 107 -0.72 19.49 -10.83
CA GLU A 107 -1.35 19.26 -12.12
C GLU A 107 -0.45 19.82 -13.22
N GLU A 108 0.00 18.97 -14.13
CA GLU A 108 0.57 19.41 -15.41
C GLU A 108 -0.59 19.54 -16.42
N ILE A 109 -1.09 20.76 -16.58
CA ILE A 109 -2.04 21.08 -17.66
C ILE A 109 -1.22 21.20 -18.95
N HIS A 110 -1.29 20.20 -19.83
CA HIS A 110 -0.80 20.37 -21.20
C HIS A 110 -1.76 21.28 -21.97
N THR A 111 -1.28 22.47 -22.35
CA THR A 111 -1.96 23.35 -23.29
C THR A 111 -1.95 22.70 -24.68
N PRO A 112 -3.05 22.74 -25.45
CA PRO A 112 -3.15 22.09 -26.77
C PRO A 112 -2.22 22.60 -27.89
N GLU A 113 -1.22 23.43 -27.59
CA GLU A 113 -0.44 24.19 -28.59
C GLU A 113 0.73 23.41 -29.21
N GLU A 114 0.93 22.12 -28.88
CA GLU A 114 1.99 21.28 -29.47
C GLU A 114 1.47 20.26 -30.51
N PHE A 115 0.41 20.62 -31.24
CA PHE A 115 0.01 19.92 -32.47
C PHE A 115 0.15 20.84 -33.69
N ASP A 116 1.35 21.38 -33.92
CA ASP A 116 1.74 21.93 -35.21
C ASP A 116 3.25 21.69 -35.40
N GLU A 117 3.60 20.55 -36.02
CA GLU A 117 4.58 20.39 -37.11
C GLU A 117 4.59 18.95 -37.66
#